data_AF-A0A8J6LQS5-F1
#
_entry.id   AF-A0A8J6LQS5-F1
#
_cell.length_a   1.000
_cell.length_b   1.000
_cell.length_c   1.000
_cell.angle_alpha   90.00
_cell.angle_beta   90.00
_cell.angle_gamma   90.00
#
_symmetry.space_group_name_H-M   'P 1'
#
loop_
_entity.id
_entity.type
_entity.pdbx_description
1 polymer ?
#
loop_
_entity_poly.entity_id
_entity_poly.type
_entity_poly.pdbx_seq_one_letter_code
_entity_poly.pdbx_strand_id
1 'polypeptide(L)' 'MNDHCTEEGARRLKQRIEQYWEERGYDVSIDLVEAGFMPAMRSARTDVRSNMVNGLPRKAANNNEDPRGVIRRSA' A
#
# COMPACT_ATOMS: atom_id res chain seq x y z
N MET A 1 21.62 1.89 -12.02
CA MET A 1 21.63 2.39 -10.63
C MET A 1 20.33 3.14 -10.42
N ASN A 2 19.35 2.57 -9.71
CA ASN A 2 18.09 3.28 -9.43
C ASN A 2 18.23 3.93 -8.05
N ASP A 3 18.43 5.24 -8.04
CA ASP A 3 18.49 6.00 -6.80
C ASP A 3 17.07 6.16 -6.22
N HIS A 4 16.85 5.57 -5.05
CA HIS A 4 15.58 5.66 -4.31
C HIS A 4 15.52 6.86 -3.36
N CYS A 5 16.63 7.57 -3.18
CA CYS A 5 16.74 8.72 -2.28
C CYS A 5 16.38 10.05 -2.98
N THR A 6 15.67 9.99 -4.10
CA THR A 6 15.15 11.14 -4.85
C THR A 6 13.62 11.10 -4.86
N GLU A 7 12.97 12.24 -5.08
CA GLU A 7 11.51 12.30 -5.25
C GLU A 7 11.02 11.39 -6.39
N GLU A 8 11.74 11.39 -7.51
CA GLU A 8 11.48 10.49 -8.64
C GLU A 8 11.66 9.02 -8.24
N GLY A 9 12.70 8.70 -7.48
CA GLY A 9 12.96 7.37 -6.94
C GLY A 9 11.83 6.89 -6.03
N ALA A 10 11.31 7.77 -5.17
CA ALA A 10 10.18 7.50 -4.29
C ALA A 10 8.89 7.29 -5.09
N ARG A 11 8.64 8.08 -6.14
CA ARG A 11 7.48 7.92 -7.03
C ARG A 11 7.52 6.60 -7.78
N ARG A 12 8.67 6.23 -8.32
CA ARG A 12 8.88 4.93 -8.99
C ARG A 12 8.69 3.76 -8.03
N LEU A 13 9.16 3.90 -6.78
CA LEU A 13 8.97 2.89 -5.75
C LEU A 13 7.50 2.71 -5.39
N LYS A 14 6.76 3.82 -5.20
CA LYS A 14 5.30 3.82 -5.00
C LYS A 14 4.60 3.03 -6.11
N GLN A 15 4.82 3.42 -7.37
CA GLN A 15 4.17 2.79 -8.53
C GLN A 15 4.45 1.30 -8.60
N ARG A 16 5.70 0.90 -8.34
CA ARG A 16 6.10 -0.51 -8.37
C ARG A 16 5.38 -1.36 -7.31
N ILE A 17 5.20 -0.82 -6.10
CA ILE A 17 4.53 -1.54 -5.01
C ILE A 17 3.03 -1.67 -5.31
N GLU A 18 2.39 -0.58 -5.72
CA GLU A 18 0.96 -0.57 -6.05
C GLU A 18 0.65 -1.55 -7.19
N GLN A 19 1.38 -1.43 -8.31
CA GLN A 19 1.20 -2.30 -9.49
C GLN A 19 1.41 -3.78 -9.15
N TYR A 20 2.45 -4.12 -8.35
CA TYR A 20 2.73 -5.50 -7.99
C TYR A 20 1.54 -6.18 -7.29
N TRP A 21 0.84 -5.46 -6.42
CA TRP A 21 -0.28 -5.98 -5.66
C TRP A 21 -1.61 -5.89 -6.43
N GLU A 22 -1.79 -4.83 -7.22
CA GLU A 22 -2.96 -4.66 -8.09
C GLU A 22 -3.06 -5.80 -9.12
N GLU A 23 -1.93 -6.17 -9.75
CA GLU A 23 -1.85 -7.33 -10.67
C GLU A 23 -2.26 -8.66 -10.01
N ARG A 24 -2.26 -8.72 -8.67
CA ARG A 24 -2.64 -9.89 -7.86
C ARG A 24 -4.03 -9.76 -7.24
N GLY A 25 -4.78 -8.71 -7.58
CA GLY A 25 -6.15 -8.47 -7.10
C GLY A 25 -6.25 -7.92 -5.68
N TYR A 26 -5.19 -7.27 -5.19
CA TYR A 26 -5.19 -6.62 -3.88
C TYR A 26 -5.31 -5.10 -4.02
N ASP A 27 -6.02 -4.49 -3.06
CA ASP A 27 -6.16 -3.04 -2.97
C ASP A 27 -5.06 -2.46 -2.08
N VAL A 28 -4.06 -1.84 -2.70
CA VAL A 28 -2.89 -1.26 -2.03
C VAL A 28 -2.74 0.19 -2.44
N SER A 29 -2.66 1.05 -1.43
CA SER A 29 -2.36 2.47 -1.61
C SER A 29 -1.07 2.82 -0.89
N ILE A 30 -0.21 3.56 -1.58
CA ILE A 30 1.06 4.06 -1.05
C ILE A 30 1.04 5.59 -1.05
N ASP A 31 1.29 6.21 0.09
CA ASP A 31 1.43 7.66 0.23
C ASP A 31 2.90 8.05 0.35
N LEU A 32 3.28 9.10 -0.37
CA LEU A 32 4.58 9.74 -0.24
C LEU A 32 4.40 10.98 0.64
N VAL A 33 5.05 10.98 1.80
CA VAL A 33 5.01 12.09 2.75
C VAL A 33 6.37 12.75 2.78
N GLU A 34 6.45 13.96 2.25
CA GLU A 34 7.65 14.78 2.35
C GLU A 34 7.76 15.36 3.76
N ALA A 35 8.94 15.16 4.37
CA ALA A 35 9.32 15.88 5.57
C ALA A 35 10.62 16.64 5.26
N GLY A 36 10.60 17.94 5.56
CA GLY A 36 11.77 18.80 5.42
C GLY A 36 12.94 18.36 6.30
N PHE A 37 13.94 19.22 6.42
CA PHE A 37 15.16 18.89 7.15
C PHE A 37 14.87 18.47 8.61
N MET A 38 15.28 17.25 8.96
CA MET A 38 15.16 16.73 10.32
C MET A 38 16.52 16.76 11.02
N PRO A 39 16.73 17.62 12.05
CA PRO A 39 18.04 17.81 12.67
C PRO A 39 18.67 16.54 13.25
N ALA A 40 17.85 15.64 13.81
CA ALA A 40 18.32 14.39 14.39
C ALA A 40 18.92 13.43 13.35
N MET A 41 18.41 13.44 12.12
CA MET A 41 18.89 12.58 11.03
C MET A 41 19.86 13.30 10.09
N ARG A 42 19.95 14.64 10.18
CA ARG A 42 20.77 15.49 9.30
C ARG A 42 20.42 15.30 7.83
N SER A 43 19.16 15.03 7.53
CA SER A 43 18.64 14.83 6.18
C SER A 43 17.19 15.31 6.07
N ALA A 44 16.78 15.65 4.85
CA ALA A 44 15.37 15.65 4.48
C ALA A 44 14.96 14.21 4.12
N ARG A 45 13.67 13.88 4.24
CA ARG A 45 13.19 12.54 3.93
C ARG A 45 11.86 12.56 3.17
N THR A 46 11.67 11.52 2.39
CA THR A 46 10.38 11.18 1.81
C THR A 46 9.97 9.84 2.38
N ASP A 47 8.95 9.84 3.24
CA ASP A 47 8.42 8.63 3.85
C ASP A 47 7.47 7.92 2.87
N VAL A 48 7.58 6.60 2.77
CA VAL A 48 6.65 5.73 2.05
C VAL A 48 5.71 5.10 3.07
N ARG A 49 4.41 5.41 3.01
CA ARG A 49 3.40 4.88 3.94
C ARG A 49 2.41 4.01 3.18
N SER A 50 2.12 2.82 3.71
CA SER A 50 1.19 1.88 3.08
C SER A 50 -0.05 1.63 3.93
N ASN A 51 -1.17 1.31 3.27
CA ASN A 51 -2.39 0.82 3.92
C ASN A 51 -2.32 -0.65 4.36
N MET A 52 -1.18 -1.31 4.11
CA MET A 52 -0.96 -2.73 4.42
C MET A 52 -0.84 -2.95 5.93
N VAL A 53 -1.29 -4.09 6.41
CA VAL A 53 -1.21 -4.48 7.82
C VAL A 53 -0.14 -5.56 7.95
N ASN A 54 0.89 -5.31 8.76
CA ASN A 54 2.05 -6.20 8.91
C ASN A 54 2.70 -6.58 7.56
N GLY A 55 2.71 -5.64 6.61
CA GLY A 55 3.27 -5.84 5.26
C GLY A 55 2.37 -6.65 4.31
N LEU A 56 1.16 -7.03 4.72
CA LEU A 56 0.20 -7.72 3.87
C LEU A 56 -0.98 -6.80 3.50
N PRO A 57 -1.38 -6.77 2.23
CA PRO A 57 -2.54 -5.99 1.81
C PRO A 57 -3.84 -6.69 2.20
N ARG A 58 -4.92 -5.90 2.32
CA ARG A 58 -6.27 -6.48 2.44
C ARG A 58 -6.75 -6.87 1.04
N LYS A 59 -7.49 -7.97 0.93
CA LYS A 59 -8.21 -8.26 -0.32
C LYS A 59 -9.07 -7.06 -0.64
N ALA A 60 -9.04 -6.61 -1.90
CA ALA A 60 -10.04 -5.68 -2.38
C ALA A 60 -11.39 -6.26 -2.01
N ALA A 61 -12.28 -5.46 -1.41
CA ALA A 61 -13.62 -5.91 -1.10
C ALA A 61 -14.28 -6.28 -2.43
N ASN A 62 -14.21 -7.56 -2.81
CA ASN A 62 -15.06 -8.10 -3.83
C ASN A 62 -16.45 -7.88 -3.26
N ASN A 63 -17.19 -6.92 -3.82
CA ASN A 63 -18.59 -6.62 -3.48
C ASN A 63 -19.54 -7.81 -3.78
N ASN A 64 -19.04 -9.04 -3.76
CA ASN A 64 -19.71 -10.28 -4.10
C ASN A 64 -19.60 -11.35 -3.01
N GLU A 65 -19.07 -11.02 -1.83
CA GLU A 65 -19.27 -11.84 -0.63
C GLU A 65 -20.54 -11.37 0.06
N ASP A 66 -21.67 -12.01 -0.25
CA ASP A 66 -22.92 -11.87 0.49
C ASP A 66 -22.64 -12.18 1.97
N PRO A 67 -22.77 -11.20 2.90
CA PRO A 67 -22.55 -11.44 4.32
C PRO A 67 -23.65 -12.31 4.96
N ARG A 68 -24.64 -12.76 4.18
CA ARG A 68 -25.77 -13.58 4.64
C ARG A 68 -25.74 -14.98 4.02
N GLY A 69 -24.65 -15.71 4.25
CA GLY A 69 -24.66 -17.18 4.23
C GLY A 69 -25.60 -17.75 5.30
N VAL A 70 -26.91 -17.47 5.17
CA VAL A 70 -27.96 -18.05 5.99
C VAL A 70 -28.03 -19.52 5.60
N ILE A 71 -27.44 -20.35 6.47
CA ILE A 71 -27.49 -21.80 6.42
C ILE A 71 -28.96 -22.20 6.29
N ARG A 72 -29.35 -22.69 5.12
CA ARG A 72 -30.63 -23.35 4.91
C ARG A 72 -30.66 -24.60 5.79
N ARG A 73 -31.24 -24.51 6.98
CA ARG A 73 -31.63 -25.69 7.76
C ARG A 73 -32.98 -26.16 7.24
N SER A 74 -32.95 -27.16 6.36
CA SER A 74 -34.12 -28.00 6.10
C SER A 74 -34.29 -28.95 7.27
N ALA A 75 -35.45 -28.90 7.93
CA ALA A 75 -35.97 -29.94 8.81
C ALA A 75 -37.49 -29.99 8.61
#